data_AF-A0AAU4SGT3-F1
#
_entry.id   AF-A0AAU4SGT3-F1
#
_cell.length_a   1.000
_cell.length_b   1.000
_cell.length_c   1.000
_cell.angle_alpha   90.00
_cell.angle_beta   90.00
_cell.angle_gamma   90.00
#
_symmetry.space_group_name_H-M   'P 1'
#
loop_
_entity.id
_entity.type
_entity.pdbx_description
1 polymer ?
#
loop_
_entity_poly.entity_id
_entity_poly.type
_entity_poly.pdbx_seq_one_letter_code
_entity_poly.pdbx_strand_id
1 'polypeptide(L)'
;MSTPRVIGRSTVLAVLAALLAALFTATPAQAASGAITGLAGKCVDVAGASSANGTAVQLYDCNGSGAQIWSNSGDGTLRALGKCLDVVDRSTADGAAVQLWDCSGGANQQWVVTSARDIVNPAANKCLDVRDNSSANGTRLQIWTCSGGANQKWTAPASGGGTNPSGFVVTEAQFNQMFPNRNSFYTYSGLTAALSAYPGFANTGSDTVKKQEAAAFLANVNHETGGLVHIVEQNTANYPNYCDWSQWYGCPAGQAAYYGRGPIQLSWNFNYKAAGDALGIDLLNNPWLVQNDASVAWKTGLWYWNTQTGPGTMTPHNAMVNQAGFGQTIRSINGSLECDGRNPAQVQSRVDAYNRFTSILGVSPGGNLYC
;
A
#
# COMPACT_ATOMS: atom_id res chain seq x y z
N MET A 1 60.46 -2.94 -66.91
CA MET A 1 59.28 -3.81 -66.75
C MET A 1 59.02 -3.94 -65.26
N SER A 2 58.07 -3.16 -64.75
CA SER A 2 57.77 -3.07 -63.32
C SER A 2 56.26 -2.98 -63.14
N THR A 3 55.72 -3.82 -62.26
CA THR A 3 54.43 -3.61 -61.58
C THR A 3 54.74 -3.24 -60.11
N PRO A 4 53.80 -2.75 -59.26
CA PRO A 4 52.36 -2.47 -59.45
C PRO A 4 51.83 -1.15 -58.78
N ARG A 5 50.50 -0.93 -58.95
CA ARG A 5 49.48 -0.33 -58.03
C ARG A 5 49.55 1.15 -57.64
N VAL A 6 48.44 1.87 -57.91
CA VAL A 6 47.67 2.63 -56.88
C VAL A 6 46.17 2.65 -57.27
N ILE A 7 45.32 2.39 -56.26
CA ILE A 7 43.85 2.44 -56.26
C ILE A 7 43.41 3.90 -55.99
N GLY A 8 42.53 4.45 -56.83
CA GLY A 8 41.95 5.79 -56.69
C GLY A 8 40.56 5.76 -56.03
N ARG A 9 40.36 6.66 -55.06
CA ARG A 9 39.36 6.63 -53.97
C ARG A 9 37.95 7.09 -54.34
N SER A 10 36.94 6.40 -53.80
CA SER A 10 35.59 6.91 -53.56
C SER A 10 35.58 7.91 -52.40
N THR A 11 34.78 8.98 -52.50
CA THR A 11 34.38 9.79 -51.35
C THR A 11 32.87 10.04 -51.40
N VAL A 12 32.14 9.34 -50.53
CA VAL A 12 30.77 9.66 -50.14
C VAL A 12 30.89 10.30 -48.76
N LEU A 13 30.52 11.57 -48.63
CA LEU A 13 30.39 12.22 -47.32
C LEU A 13 29.09 11.74 -46.67
N ALA A 14 29.20 10.90 -45.64
CA ALA A 14 28.13 10.64 -44.69
C ALA A 14 28.30 11.60 -43.50
N VAL A 15 27.29 12.44 -43.27
CA VAL A 15 27.20 13.32 -42.09
C VAL A 15 26.80 12.47 -40.88
N LEU A 16 27.72 12.30 -39.93
CA LEU A 16 27.46 11.68 -38.63
C LEU A 16 26.73 12.66 -37.71
N ALA A 17 25.45 12.41 -37.42
CA ALA A 17 24.77 13.01 -36.28
C ALA A 17 25.16 12.24 -35.01
N ALA A 18 26.01 12.84 -34.18
CA ALA A 18 26.31 12.30 -32.86
C ALA A 18 25.17 12.64 -31.89
N LEU A 19 24.33 11.66 -31.54
CA LEU A 19 23.45 11.75 -30.38
C LEU A 19 24.29 11.63 -29.11
N LEU A 20 24.38 12.71 -28.33
CA LEU A 20 24.84 12.66 -26.94
C LEU A 20 23.73 12.00 -26.10
N ALA A 21 23.84 10.70 -25.87
CA ALA A 21 23.06 10.04 -24.82
C ALA A 21 23.68 10.41 -23.46
N ALA A 22 23.11 11.41 -22.79
CA ALA A 22 23.41 11.66 -21.39
C ALA A 22 22.83 10.49 -20.57
N LEU A 23 23.69 9.53 -20.22
CA LEU A 23 23.37 8.48 -19.25
C LEU A 23 23.23 9.14 -17.87
N PHE A 24 22.00 9.46 -17.48
CA PHE A 24 21.68 9.69 -16.08
C PHE A 24 21.77 8.34 -15.37
N THR A 25 22.90 8.07 -14.70
CA THR A 25 22.93 7.03 -13.67
C THR A 25 22.09 7.54 -12.51
N ALA A 26 20.82 7.15 -12.47
CA ALA A 26 19.99 7.32 -11.29
C ALA A 26 20.70 6.62 -10.13
N THR A 27 21.22 7.40 -9.18
CA THR A 27 21.66 6.86 -7.90
C THR A 27 20.43 6.22 -7.24
N PRO A 28 20.49 4.96 -6.78
CA PRO A 28 19.36 4.38 -6.06
C PRO A 28 19.04 5.27 -4.86
N ALA A 29 17.76 5.63 -4.71
CA ALA A 29 17.27 6.36 -3.55
C ALA A 29 17.64 5.55 -2.29
N GLN A 30 18.54 6.09 -1.50
CA GLN A 30 19.04 5.42 -0.30
C GLN A 30 17.93 5.46 0.75
N ALA A 31 17.58 4.30 1.33
CA ALA A 31 16.63 4.23 2.44
C ALA A 31 17.03 5.24 3.52
N ALA A 32 16.08 6.06 3.99
CA ALA A 32 16.36 6.99 5.07
C ALA A 32 16.80 6.18 6.30
N SER A 33 18.06 6.36 6.64
CA SER A 33 18.75 5.65 7.70
C SER A 33 19.14 6.66 8.75
N GLY A 34 18.99 6.31 10.02
CA GLY A 34 19.33 7.20 11.11
C GLY A 34 18.96 6.60 12.46
N ALA A 35 19.24 7.37 13.52
CA ALA A 35 18.86 6.98 14.86
C ALA A 35 17.34 6.96 15.02
N ILE A 36 16.82 5.91 15.68
CA ILE A 36 15.50 5.95 16.28
C ILE A 36 15.70 6.40 17.73
N THR A 37 15.14 7.56 18.09
CA THR A 37 15.28 8.14 19.44
C THR A 37 13.96 8.16 20.17
N GLY A 38 13.96 7.95 21.49
CA GLY A 38 12.75 7.88 22.29
C GLY A 38 12.93 8.45 23.69
N LEU A 39 12.52 7.67 24.70
CA LEU A 39 12.55 8.06 26.10
C LEU A 39 13.92 8.65 26.50
N ALA A 40 13.89 9.81 27.17
CA ALA A 40 15.08 10.56 27.60
C ALA A 40 16.06 10.93 26.45
N GLY A 41 15.61 10.97 25.20
CA GLY A 41 16.46 11.27 24.04
C GLY A 41 17.41 10.14 23.66
N LYS A 42 17.21 8.94 24.20
CA LYS A 42 18.08 7.78 23.97
C LYS A 42 17.70 7.01 22.72
N CYS A 43 18.67 6.25 22.22
CA CYS A 43 18.58 5.53 20.96
C CYS A 43 18.10 4.09 21.15
N VAL A 44 17.35 3.60 20.16
CA VAL A 44 17.14 2.16 19.94
C VAL A 44 18.47 1.56 19.47
N ASP A 45 19.01 0.62 20.25
CA ASP A 45 20.38 0.14 20.16
C ASP A 45 20.41 -1.39 20.06
N VAL A 46 21.24 -1.92 19.17
CA VAL A 46 21.57 -3.35 19.15
C VAL A 46 22.69 -3.63 20.15
N ALA A 47 22.38 -4.43 21.17
CA ALA A 47 23.29 -4.66 22.29
C ALA A 47 24.68 -5.16 21.86
N GLY A 48 25.70 -4.41 22.26
CA GLY A 48 27.10 -4.72 21.95
C GLY A 48 27.45 -4.64 20.47
N ALA A 49 26.61 -4.01 19.64
CA ALA A 49 26.74 -4.01 18.18
C ALA A 49 26.83 -5.41 17.55
N SER A 50 26.31 -6.43 18.24
CA SER A 50 26.34 -7.81 17.78
C SER A 50 25.31 -8.01 16.67
N SER A 51 25.75 -8.49 15.51
CA SER A 51 24.87 -8.87 14.42
C SER A 51 24.38 -10.31 14.53
N ALA A 52 24.55 -11.02 15.66
CA ALA A 52 24.03 -12.36 15.83
C ALA A 52 22.49 -12.36 15.95
N ASN A 53 21.82 -13.39 15.42
CA ASN A 53 20.39 -13.59 15.64
C ASN A 53 20.11 -13.76 17.13
N GLY A 54 19.05 -13.12 17.62
CA GLY A 54 18.69 -13.12 19.03
C GLY A 54 19.37 -12.02 19.84
N THR A 55 20.21 -11.18 19.21
CA THR A 55 20.82 -10.05 19.91
C THR A 55 19.73 -9.12 20.44
N ALA A 56 19.85 -8.74 21.70
CA ALA A 56 18.92 -7.85 22.36
C ALA A 56 18.88 -6.46 21.69
N VAL A 57 17.68 -5.94 21.45
CA VAL A 57 17.46 -4.52 21.17
C VAL A 57 17.10 -3.78 22.47
N GLN A 58 17.79 -2.70 22.76
CA GLN A 58 17.75 -2.00 24.04
C GLN A 58 17.67 -0.48 23.86
N LEU A 59 17.37 0.23 24.94
CA LEU A 59 17.54 1.67 25.02
C LEU A 59 18.97 1.97 25.47
N TYR A 60 19.68 2.83 24.75
CA TYR A 60 21.05 3.22 25.09
C TYR A 60 21.34 4.67 24.72
N ASP A 61 22.29 5.32 25.40
CA ASP A 61 22.75 6.64 25.01
C ASP A 61 23.21 6.66 23.55
N CYS A 62 22.83 7.71 22.83
CA CYS A 62 23.17 7.83 21.43
C CYS A 62 24.70 8.03 21.28
N ASN A 63 25.35 7.09 20.59
CA ASN A 63 26.79 7.02 20.38
C ASN A 63 27.18 7.03 18.88
N GLY A 64 26.19 7.03 17.98
CA GLY A 64 26.41 7.13 16.53
C GLY A 64 26.99 5.88 15.88
N SER A 65 27.12 4.78 16.62
CA SER A 65 27.57 3.50 16.05
C SER A 65 26.53 2.89 15.11
N GLY A 66 26.97 1.99 14.23
CA GLY A 66 26.07 1.26 13.32
C GLY A 66 24.97 0.46 14.04
N ALA A 67 25.15 0.14 15.33
CA ALA A 67 24.15 -0.51 16.17
C ALA A 67 22.92 0.36 16.46
N GLN A 68 23.00 1.67 16.21
CA GLN A 68 21.95 2.65 16.44
C GLN A 68 21.44 3.27 15.13
N ILE A 69 22.01 2.89 13.99
CA ILE A 69 21.57 3.36 12.68
C ILE A 69 20.56 2.35 12.14
N TRP A 70 19.30 2.78 12.12
CA TRP A 70 18.20 1.99 11.60
C TRP A 70 17.77 2.52 10.25
N SER A 71 17.57 1.64 9.27
CA SER A 71 16.91 1.96 8.02
C SER A 71 15.42 1.66 8.11
N ASN A 72 14.61 2.61 7.65
CA ASN A 72 13.18 2.40 7.43
C ASN A 72 12.93 2.37 5.92
N SER A 73 12.95 1.18 5.32
CA SER A 73 12.91 1.02 3.85
C SER A 73 11.52 1.17 3.24
N GLY A 74 10.48 1.39 4.05
CA GLY A 74 9.09 1.48 3.59
C GLY A 74 8.42 0.14 3.26
N ASP A 75 9.12 -0.98 3.42
CA ASP A 75 8.61 -2.35 3.24
C ASP A 75 8.02 -2.96 4.52
N GLY A 76 7.72 -2.10 5.51
CA GLY A 76 7.24 -2.48 6.83
C GLY A 76 8.32 -3.00 7.78
N THR A 77 9.59 -3.06 7.39
CA THR A 77 10.67 -3.48 8.30
C THR A 77 11.52 -2.29 8.79
N LEU A 78 12.00 -2.40 10.03
CA LEU A 78 13.07 -1.56 10.58
C LEU A 78 14.32 -2.41 10.68
N ARG A 79 15.44 -1.95 10.11
CA ARG A 79 16.67 -2.77 10.00
C ARG A 79 17.89 -2.08 10.57
N ALA A 80 18.72 -2.83 11.28
CA ALA A 80 20.05 -2.41 11.73
C ALA A 80 21.03 -3.56 11.48
N LEU A 81 22.29 -3.25 11.18
CA LEU A 81 23.34 -4.25 10.94
C LEU A 81 22.96 -5.34 9.91
N GLY A 82 22.14 -5.00 8.92
CA GLY A 82 21.67 -5.91 7.87
C GLY A 82 20.53 -6.87 8.30
N LYS A 83 19.96 -6.69 9.49
CA LYS A 83 18.93 -7.56 10.08
C LYS A 83 17.71 -6.76 10.55
N CYS A 84 16.61 -7.44 10.81
CA CYS A 84 15.31 -6.84 11.11
C CYS A 84 15.05 -6.74 12.63
N LEU A 85 14.34 -5.69 13.04
CA LEU A 85 13.69 -5.61 14.35
C LEU A 85 12.58 -6.65 14.42
N ASP A 86 12.68 -7.55 15.39
CA ASP A 86 11.90 -8.79 15.44
C ASP A 86 11.29 -8.96 16.83
N VAL A 87 10.00 -9.30 16.90
CA VAL A 87 9.37 -9.76 18.15
C VAL A 87 9.70 -11.24 18.35
N VAL A 88 10.30 -11.55 19.51
CA VAL A 88 10.74 -12.90 19.88
C VAL A 88 9.59 -13.89 19.78
N ASP A 89 9.88 -15.04 19.16
CA ASP A 89 8.95 -16.17 18.97
C ASP A 89 7.60 -15.82 18.33
N ARG A 90 7.54 -14.68 17.61
CA ARG A 90 6.30 -14.14 17.02
C ARG A 90 5.19 -13.91 18.04
N SER A 91 5.56 -13.70 19.31
CA SER A 91 4.60 -13.49 20.38
C SER A 91 3.78 -12.21 20.18
N THR A 92 2.51 -12.25 20.58
CA THR A 92 1.62 -11.08 20.62
C THR A 92 1.31 -10.64 22.06
N ALA A 93 1.93 -11.27 23.06
CA ALA A 93 1.71 -10.97 24.47
C ALA A 93 2.38 -9.66 24.90
N ASP A 94 1.81 -9.00 25.92
CA ASP A 94 2.47 -7.86 26.56
C ASP A 94 3.79 -8.29 27.19
N GLY A 95 4.83 -7.48 27.03
CA GLY A 95 6.15 -7.74 27.58
C GLY A 95 7.00 -8.70 26.75
N ALA A 96 6.52 -9.15 25.59
CA ALA A 96 7.34 -9.91 24.65
C ALA A 96 8.51 -9.04 24.18
N ALA A 97 9.73 -9.54 24.38
CA ALA A 97 10.94 -8.79 24.05
C ALA A 97 11.11 -8.65 22.53
N VAL A 98 11.83 -7.61 22.12
CA VAL A 98 12.33 -7.50 20.74
C VAL A 98 13.81 -7.85 20.64
N GLN A 99 14.21 -8.32 19.46
CA GLN A 99 15.55 -8.79 19.13
C GLN A 99 15.94 -8.38 17.72
N LEU A 100 17.21 -8.57 17.38
CA LEU A 100 17.70 -8.52 16.03
C LEU A 100 17.65 -9.94 15.42
N TRP A 101 17.06 -10.08 14.23
CA TRP A 101 16.94 -11.36 13.55
C TRP A 101 17.05 -11.22 12.02
N ASP A 102 17.42 -12.30 11.34
CA ASP A 102 17.36 -12.34 9.87
C ASP A 102 16.00 -11.93 9.34
N CYS A 103 15.99 -11.08 8.31
CA CYS A 103 14.76 -10.65 7.69
C CYS A 103 14.10 -11.81 6.96
N SER A 104 12.94 -12.24 7.45
CA SER A 104 12.14 -13.35 6.91
C SER A 104 10.83 -12.88 6.27
N GLY A 105 10.46 -11.61 6.46
CA GLY A 105 9.17 -11.06 6.05
C GLY A 105 8.00 -11.47 6.95
N GLY A 106 8.27 -12.20 8.04
CA GLY A 106 7.25 -12.62 9.01
C GLY A 106 6.54 -11.43 9.67
N ALA A 107 5.28 -11.64 10.06
CA ALA A 107 4.44 -10.60 10.65
C ALA A 107 5.00 -9.99 11.95
N ASN A 108 5.85 -10.74 12.66
CA ASN A 108 6.57 -10.30 13.86
C ASN A 108 7.75 -9.34 13.57
N GLN A 109 8.09 -9.12 12.29
CA GLN A 109 9.10 -8.19 11.81
C GLN A 109 8.49 -6.97 11.10
N GLN A 110 7.16 -6.91 11.04
CA GLN A 110 6.41 -5.82 10.41
C GLN A 110 6.08 -4.74 11.43
N TRP A 111 6.36 -3.49 11.07
CA TRP A 111 6.26 -2.32 11.92
C TRP A 111 5.68 -1.15 11.13
N VAL A 112 4.86 -0.34 11.79
CA VAL A 112 4.30 0.89 11.26
C VAL A 112 4.73 2.04 12.16
N VAL A 113 5.42 3.02 11.60
CA VAL A 113 5.74 4.28 12.29
C VAL A 113 4.58 5.25 12.06
N THR A 114 3.82 5.57 13.10
CA THR A 114 2.63 6.43 13.00
C THR A 114 3.00 7.92 13.11
N SER A 115 2.10 8.80 12.66
CA SER A 115 2.23 10.25 12.90
C SER A 115 2.17 10.62 14.39
N ALA A 116 1.55 9.78 15.21
CA ALA A 116 1.54 9.88 16.67
C ALA A 116 2.86 9.45 17.32
N ARG A 117 3.88 9.13 16.50
CA ARG A 117 5.23 8.67 16.90
C ARG A 117 5.23 7.30 17.59
N ASP A 118 4.22 6.47 17.34
CA ASP A 118 4.25 5.08 17.76
C ASP A 118 5.00 4.24 16.71
N ILE A 119 5.70 3.20 17.17
CA ILE A 119 6.21 2.13 16.30
C ILE A 119 5.39 0.90 16.63
N VAL A 120 4.44 0.55 15.77
CA VAL A 120 3.41 -0.47 16.05
C VAL A 120 3.73 -1.75 15.29
N ASN A 121 3.71 -2.90 15.96
CA ASN A 121 3.62 -4.18 15.30
C ASN A 121 2.13 -4.47 15.00
N PRO A 122 1.70 -4.50 13.72
CA PRO A 122 0.27 -4.64 13.39
C PRO A 122 -0.30 -6.01 13.77
N ALA A 123 0.51 -7.07 13.69
CA ALA A 123 0.08 -8.43 13.98
C ALA A 123 -0.25 -8.64 15.46
N ALA A 124 0.51 -8.00 16.35
CA ALA A 124 0.24 -7.98 17.78
C ALA A 124 -0.74 -6.88 18.20
N ASN A 125 -0.94 -5.85 17.36
CA ASN A 125 -1.61 -4.59 17.70
C ASN A 125 -0.98 -3.91 18.95
N LYS A 126 0.36 -3.87 18.98
CA LYS A 126 1.15 -3.39 20.14
C LYS A 126 2.30 -2.49 19.72
N CYS A 127 2.70 -1.61 20.62
CA CYS A 127 3.72 -0.60 20.40
C CYS A 127 5.09 -1.09 20.91
N LEU A 128 6.16 -0.70 20.21
CA LEU A 128 7.52 -0.78 20.72
C LEU A 128 7.63 0.08 21.98
N ASP A 129 8.10 -0.55 23.05
CA ASP A 129 7.97 -0.06 24.42
C ASP A 129 9.31 -0.17 25.14
N VAL A 130 9.69 0.89 25.86
CA VAL A 130 10.78 0.83 26.84
C VAL A 130 10.24 0.20 28.11
N ARG A 131 10.78 -0.99 28.44
CA ARG A 131 10.33 -1.76 29.59
C ARG A 131 10.40 -0.96 30.88
N ASP A 132 9.30 -1.04 31.63
CA ASP A 132 9.11 -0.38 32.94
C ASP A 132 9.32 1.15 32.90
N ASN A 133 9.25 1.78 31.70
CA ASN A 133 9.54 3.21 31.49
C ASN A 133 10.91 3.64 32.05
N SER A 134 11.89 2.73 32.04
CA SER A 134 13.24 2.97 32.57
C SER A 134 14.14 3.64 31.53
N SER A 135 14.76 4.78 31.88
CA SER A 135 15.75 5.46 31.03
C SER A 135 17.18 4.94 31.21
N ALA A 136 17.39 3.89 32.00
CA ALA A 136 18.71 3.30 32.20
C ALA A 136 19.26 2.69 30.90
N ASN A 137 20.57 2.84 30.65
CA ASN A 137 21.23 2.18 29.53
C ASN A 137 21.11 0.66 29.65
N GLY A 138 20.82 0.01 28.54
CA GLY A 138 20.61 -1.44 28.49
C GLY A 138 19.20 -1.88 28.86
N THR A 139 18.28 -0.94 29.12
CA THR A 139 16.86 -1.29 29.32
C THR A 139 16.33 -1.99 28.07
N ARG A 140 15.80 -3.21 28.22
CA ARG A 140 15.29 -3.98 27.08
C ARG A 140 14.06 -3.31 26.49
N LEU A 141 13.98 -3.33 25.16
CA LEU A 141 12.74 -2.99 24.47
C LEU A 141 11.85 -4.24 24.37
N GLN A 142 10.56 -4.00 24.37
CA GLN A 142 9.50 -5.00 24.28
C GLN A 142 8.35 -4.49 23.42
N ILE A 143 7.34 -5.32 23.19
CA ILE A 143 6.03 -4.84 22.75
C ILE A 143 5.08 -4.75 23.94
N TRP A 144 4.25 -3.71 23.95
CA TRP A 144 3.20 -3.53 24.94
C TRP A 144 1.97 -2.88 24.32
N THR A 145 0.81 -3.10 24.92
CA THR A 145 -0.44 -2.42 24.57
C THR A 145 -0.19 -0.92 24.45
N CYS A 146 -0.58 -0.35 23.30
CA CYS A 146 -0.35 1.07 23.02
C CYS A 146 -1.13 1.94 24.01
N SER A 147 -0.39 2.66 24.86
CA SER A 147 -0.92 3.52 25.93
C SER A 147 -0.76 5.00 25.65
N GLY A 148 0.08 5.36 24.67
CA GLY A 148 0.48 6.74 24.38
C GLY A 148 1.52 7.31 25.35
N GLY A 149 2.03 6.50 26.29
CA GLY A 149 3.08 6.89 27.23
C GLY A 149 4.40 7.26 26.55
N ALA A 150 5.20 8.09 27.22
CA ALA A 150 6.47 8.59 26.67
C ALA A 150 7.47 7.47 26.31
N ASN A 151 7.41 6.32 27.00
CA ASN A 151 8.18 5.11 26.72
C ASN A 151 7.81 4.40 25.41
N GLN A 152 6.75 4.83 24.72
CA GLN A 152 6.29 4.27 23.46
C GLN A 152 6.38 5.27 22.30
N LYS A 153 6.96 6.45 22.56
CA LYS A 153 7.08 7.52 21.57
C LYS A 153 8.49 7.60 21.01
N TRP A 154 8.57 7.53 19.68
CA TRP A 154 9.81 7.40 18.94
C TRP A 154 9.89 8.41 17.79
N THR A 155 11.03 9.06 17.69
CA THR A 155 11.44 9.78 16.48
C THR A 155 12.29 8.82 15.67
N ALA A 156 11.68 8.21 14.66
CA ALA A 156 12.36 7.32 13.73
C ALA A 156 12.73 8.07 12.43
N PRO A 157 13.70 7.57 11.65
CA PRO A 157 13.87 8.00 10.27
C PRO A 157 12.52 7.88 9.56
N ALA A 158 12.17 8.93 8.79
CA ALA A 158 11.06 8.85 7.87
C ALA A 158 11.20 7.56 7.06
N SER A 159 10.11 6.86 6.75
CA SER A 159 10.16 5.80 5.75
C SER A 159 10.85 6.37 4.51
N GLY A 160 12.01 5.82 4.14
CA GLY A 160 12.89 6.33 3.09
C GLY A 160 12.08 6.83 1.93
N GLY A 161 12.02 8.15 1.78
CA GLY A 161 11.22 8.79 0.76
C GLY A 161 11.69 8.33 -0.62
N GLY A 162 10.74 7.91 -1.46
CA GLY A 162 10.84 8.10 -2.90
C GLY A 162 10.78 6.86 -3.79
N THR A 163 10.92 5.65 -3.26
CA THR A 163 10.64 4.43 -4.05
C THR A 163 9.68 3.57 -3.27
N ASN A 164 8.46 3.58 -3.76
CA ASN A 164 7.42 2.64 -3.38
C ASN A 164 7.96 1.20 -3.47
N PRO A 165 7.87 0.35 -2.44
CA PRO A 165 8.41 -1.02 -2.46
C PRO A 165 7.87 -1.88 -3.62
N SER A 166 6.74 -1.47 -4.21
CA SER A 166 6.09 -2.09 -5.37
C SER A 166 6.31 -1.36 -6.70
N GLY A 167 7.00 -0.21 -6.72
CA GLY A 167 6.98 0.71 -7.86
C GLY A 167 5.67 1.49 -8.02
N PHE A 168 4.76 1.42 -7.04
CA PHE A 168 3.49 2.16 -7.06
C PHE A 168 3.70 3.69 -7.05
N VAL A 169 2.72 4.43 -7.57
CA VAL A 169 2.86 5.87 -7.81
C VAL A 169 2.29 6.76 -6.70
N VAL A 170 1.67 6.16 -5.68
CA VAL A 170 1.12 6.84 -4.49
C VAL A 170 1.96 6.46 -3.29
N THR A 171 2.62 7.42 -2.65
CA THR A 171 3.38 7.18 -1.41
C THR A 171 2.46 6.98 -0.21
N GLU A 172 2.97 6.40 0.87
CA GLU A 172 2.22 6.27 2.13
C GLU A 172 1.78 7.63 2.69
N ALA A 173 2.63 8.66 2.59
CA ALA A 173 2.29 10.01 3.01
C ALA A 173 1.10 10.58 2.21
N GLN A 174 1.10 10.38 0.89
CA GLN A 174 -0.02 10.79 0.03
C GLN A 174 -1.28 9.97 0.33
N PHE A 175 -1.16 8.67 0.55
CA PHE A 175 -2.28 7.83 0.97
C PHE A 175 -2.89 8.31 2.30
N ASN A 176 -2.04 8.65 3.29
CA ASN A 176 -2.49 9.22 4.56
C ASN A 176 -3.16 10.60 4.38
N GLN A 177 -2.68 11.43 3.45
CA GLN A 177 -3.31 12.71 3.12
C GLN A 177 -4.67 12.53 2.42
N MET A 178 -4.81 11.50 1.58
CA MET A 178 -6.06 11.15 0.92
C MET A 178 -7.12 10.68 1.93
N PHE A 179 -6.70 9.87 2.91
CA PHE A 179 -7.57 9.19 3.87
C PHE A 179 -7.17 9.45 5.34
N PRO A 180 -7.38 10.68 5.85
CA PRO A 180 -6.93 11.07 7.18
C PRO A 180 -7.74 10.42 8.32
N ASN A 181 -9.00 10.05 8.06
CA ASN A 181 -9.93 9.52 9.06
C ASN A 181 -10.24 8.03 8.86
N ARG A 182 -9.44 7.33 8.05
CA ARG A 182 -9.72 5.92 7.71
C ARG A 182 -9.72 5.02 8.94
N ASN A 183 -10.48 3.94 8.86
CA ASN A 183 -10.36 2.83 9.78
C ASN A 183 -8.95 2.20 9.69
N SER A 184 -8.38 1.83 10.84
CA SER A 184 -7.04 1.21 10.93
C SER A 184 -6.93 -0.11 10.16
N PHE A 185 -8.05 -0.77 9.84
CA PHE A 185 -8.11 -1.92 8.94
C PHE A 185 -7.47 -1.64 7.58
N TYR A 186 -7.71 -0.45 7.00
CA TYR A 186 -7.19 -0.09 5.68
C TYR A 186 -5.75 0.42 5.77
N THR A 187 -4.80 -0.49 5.80
CA THR A 187 -3.37 -0.17 5.83
C THR A 187 -2.83 0.11 4.42
N TYR A 188 -1.83 0.98 4.34
CA TYR A 188 -1.09 1.21 3.10
C TYR A 188 -0.32 -0.05 2.67
N SER A 189 0.25 -0.78 3.63
CA SER A 189 0.91 -2.07 3.39
C SER A 189 -0.05 -3.13 2.84
N GLY A 190 -1.30 -3.14 3.28
CA GLY A 190 -2.34 -4.02 2.72
C GLY A 190 -2.59 -3.72 1.24
N LEU A 191 -2.65 -2.43 0.86
CA LEU A 191 -2.81 -2.01 -0.53
C LEU A 191 -1.59 -2.43 -1.35
N THR A 192 -0.38 -2.10 -0.90
CA THR A 192 0.83 -2.39 -1.67
C THR A 192 1.10 -3.88 -1.83
N ALA A 193 0.78 -4.71 -0.83
CA ALA A 193 0.84 -6.16 -0.93
C ALA A 193 -0.14 -6.73 -1.98
N ALA A 194 -1.32 -6.11 -2.13
CA ALA A 194 -2.34 -6.53 -3.08
C ALA A 194 -1.98 -6.22 -4.54
N LEU A 195 -1.12 -5.24 -4.81
CA LEU A 195 -0.75 -4.80 -6.17
C LEU A 195 -0.17 -5.93 -7.03
N SER A 196 0.53 -6.88 -6.41
CA SER A 196 1.09 -8.06 -7.09
C SER A 196 0.04 -8.93 -7.80
N ALA A 197 -1.23 -8.88 -7.36
CA ALA A 197 -2.32 -9.59 -8.02
C ALA A 197 -2.68 -8.99 -9.39
N TYR A 198 -2.36 -7.71 -9.62
CA TYR A 198 -2.68 -6.97 -10.84
C TYR A 198 -1.49 -6.09 -11.27
N PRO A 199 -0.42 -6.67 -11.84
CA PRO A 199 0.84 -5.94 -12.10
C PRO A 199 0.74 -4.80 -13.14
N GLY A 200 -0.35 -4.73 -13.90
CA GLY A 200 -0.64 -3.64 -14.84
C GLY A 200 -1.28 -2.40 -14.17
N PHE A 201 -1.91 -2.58 -13.01
CA PHE A 201 -2.60 -1.49 -12.31
C PHE A 201 -1.61 -0.41 -11.86
N ALA A 202 -1.88 0.84 -12.22
CA ALA A 202 -1.04 1.99 -11.93
C ALA A 202 0.43 1.80 -12.35
N ASN A 203 0.65 0.94 -13.35
CA ASN A 203 1.97 0.61 -13.90
C ASN A 203 1.96 0.54 -15.44
N THR A 204 0.85 0.95 -16.07
CA THR A 204 0.67 0.97 -17.52
C THR A 204 0.61 2.41 -18.03
N GLY A 205 1.30 2.71 -19.14
CA GLY A 205 1.34 4.05 -19.73
C GLY A 205 2.38 4.99 -19.10
N SER A 206 2.22 6.29 -19.33
CA SER A 206 3.11 7.32 -18.76
C SER A 206 2.88 7.47 -17.26
N ASP A 207 3.83 8.09 -16.53
CA ASP A 207 3.68 8.34 -15.09
C ASP A 207 2.45 9.19 -14.76
N THR A 208 2.04 10.07 -15.68
CA THR A 208 0.76 10.81 -15.59
C THR A 208 -0.41 9.85 -15.59
N VAL A 209 -0.47 8.91 -16.54
CA VAL A 209 -1.56 7.91 -16.66
C VAL A 209 -1.59 7.00 -15.43
N LYS A 210 -0.42 6.53 -14.97
CA LYS A 210 -0.31 5.71 -13.75
C LYS A 210 -0.89 6.43 -12.54
N LYS A 211 -0.53 7.71 -12.34
CA LYS A 211 -1.03 8.53 -11.23
C LYS A 211 -2.53 8.84 -11.35
N GLN A 212 -3.00 9.12 -12.56
CA GLN A 212 -4.43 9.29 -12.84
C GLN A 212 -5.20 8.02 -12.51
N GLU A 213 -4.73 6.85 -12.94
CA GLU A 213 -5.38 5.59 -12.61
C GLU A 213 -5.41 5.33 -11.10
N ALA A 214 -4.29 5.51 -10.41
CA ALA A 214 -4.23 5.34 -8.96
C ALA A 214 -5.18 6.30 -8.22
N ALA A 215 -5.21 7.58 -8.62
CA ALA A 215 -6.15 8.56 -8.08
C ALA A 215 -7.61 8.19 -8.37
N ALA A 216 -7.91 7.69 -9.57
CA ALA A 216 -9.26 7.30 -9.96
C ALA A 216 -9.77 6.10 -9.17
N PHE A 217 -8.92 5.08 -8.97
CA PHE A 217 -9.24 3.95 -8.11
C PHE A 217 -9.51 4.42 -6.67
N LEU A 218 -8.56 5.15 -6.07
CA LEU A 218 -8.68 5.61 -4.70
C LEU A 218 -9.87 6.58 -4.50
N ALA A 219 -10.21 7.41 -5.49
CA ALA A 219 -11.36 8.31 -5.43
C ALA A 219 -12.70 7.56 -5.43
N ASN A 220 -12.83 6.51 -6.23
CA ASN A 220 -14.01 5.65 -6.16
C ASN A 220 -14.08 4.90 -4.83
N VAL A 221 -12.95 4.36 -4.35
CA VAL A 221 -12.86 3.74 -3.02
C VAL A 221 -13.27 4.72 -1.92
N ASN A 222 -12.82 5.97 -1.99
CA ASN A 222 -13.22 7.04 -1.07
C ASN A 222 -14.74 7.20 -1.05
N HIS A 223 -15.40 7.16 -2.20
CA HIS A 223 -16.85 7.29 -2.29
C HIS A 223 -17.58 6.09 -1.69
N GLU A 224 -17.19 4.85 -2.05
CA GLU A 224 -17.86 3.63 -1.58
C GLU A 224 -17.79 3.43 -0.06
N THR A 225 -16.74 3.94 0.58
CA THR A 225 -16.43 3.61 1.98
C THR A 225 -16.50 4.80 2.94
N GLY A 226 -16.91 5.97 2.44
CA GLY A 226 -16.87 7.21 3.23
C GLY A 226 -15.45 7.61 3.63
N GLY A 227 -14.50 7.52 2.71
CA GLY A 227 -13.09 7.81 2.96
C GLY A 227 -12.38 6.73 3.77
N LEU A 228 -12.69 5.45 3.49
CA LEU A 228 -12.19 4.26 4.18
C LEU A 228 -12.58 4.20 5.68
N VAL A 229 -13.63 4.91 6.08
CA VAL A 229 -14.16 4.83 7.46
C VAL A 229 -14.91 3.50 7.66
N HIS A 230 -15.60 3.03 6.63
CA HIS A 230 -16.45 1.84 6.70
C HIS A 230 -15.78 0.62 6.06
N ILE A 231 -15.77 -0.50 6.80
CA ILE A 231 -15.30 -1.81 6.30
C ILE A 231 -16.44 -2.60 5.66
N VAL A 232 -17.66 -2.41 6.17
CA VAL A 232 -18.86 -3.15 5.78
C VAL A 232 -20.00 -2.19 5.48
N GLU A 233 -20.97 -2.65 4.70
CA GLU A 233 -22.22 -1.93 4.45
C GLU A 233 -22.92 -1.58 5.77
N GLN A 234 -23.39 -0.34 5.90
CA GLN A 234 -23.97 0.17 7.15
C GLN A 234 -25.43 -0.25 7.34
N ASN A 235 -26.21 -0.37 6.27
CA ASN A 235 -27.61 -0.74 6.36
C ASN A 235 -27.76 -2.27 6.46
N THR A 236 -27.72 -2.80 7.67
CA THR A 236 -27.81 -4.25 7.93
C THR A 236 -29.14 -4.87 7.49
N ALA A 237 -30.20 -4.07 7.33
CA ALA A 237 -31.49 -4.56 6.81
C ALA A 237 -31.38 -5.05 5.35
N ASN A 238 -30.39 -4.57 4.59
CA ASN A 238 -30.16 -5.00 3.22
C ASN A 238 -29.40 -6.31 3.09
N TYR A 239 -28.75 -6.79 4.15
CA TYR A 239 -27.81 -7.92 4.06
C TYR A 239 -28.42 -9.19 3.41
N PRO A 240 -29.69 -9.57 3.69
CA PRO A 240 -30.31 -10.74 3.06
C PRO A 240 -30.58 -10.60 1.56
N ASN A 241 -30.47 -9.39 0.98
CA ASN A 241 -30.79 -9.12 -0.43
C ASN A 241 -29.69 -9.61 -1.39
N TYR A 242 -28.47 -9.78 -0.91
CA TYR A 242 -27.28 -10.04 -1.75
C TYR A 242 -27.04 -11.53 -2.01
N CYS A 243 -28.08 -12.35 -1.88
CA CYS A 243 -28.02 -13.76 -2.21
C CYS A 243 -28.88 -14.03 -3.45
N ASP A 244 -28.21 -14.25 -4.59
CA ASP A 244 -28.86 -14.69 -5.81
C ASP A 244 -28.99 -16.22 -5.81
N TRP A 245 -30.20 -16.70 -5.51
CA TRP A 245 -30.55 -18.12 -5.51
C TRP A 245 -30.67 -18.74 -6.90
N SER A 246 -30.63 -17.94 -7.98
CA SER A 246 -30.58 -18.49 -9.34
C SER A 246 -29.21 -19.08 -9.68
N GLN A 247 -28.17 -18.72 -8.92
CA GLN A 247 -26.84 -19.29 -9.04
C GLN A 247 -26.83 -20.75 -8.57
N TRP A 248 -26.28 -21.66 -9.38
CA TRP A 248 -26.24 -23.10 -9.07
C TRP A 248 -25.48 -23.45 -7.78
N TYR A 249 -24.53 -22.60 -7.36
CA TYR A 249 -23.77 -22.74 -6.12
C TYR A 249 -24.46 -22.10 -4.90
N GLY A 250 -25.57 -21.38 -5.09
CA GLY A 250 -26.34 -20.76 -4.02
C GLY A 250 -25.52 -19.82 -3.13
N CYS A 251 -25.80 -19.87 -1.83
CA CYS A 251 -25.26 -18.97 -0.81
C CYS A 251 -24.74 -19.77 0.40
N PRO A 252 -23.65 -20.53 0.25
CA PRO A 252 -23.19 -21.48 1.26
C PRO A 252 -22.76 -20.83 2.58
N ALA A 253 -22.31 -19.57 2.56
CA ALA A 253 -22.01 -18.82 3.79
C ALA A 253 -23.25 -18.28 4.52
N GLY A 254 -24.44 -18.44 3.93
CA GLY A 254 -25.72 -17.97 4.44
C GLY A 254 -26.34 -16.85 3.58
N GLN A 255 -27.66 -16.73 3.60
CA GLN A 255 -28.42 -15.75 2.80
C GLN A 255 -27.96 -14.31 3.05
N ALA A 256 -27.64 -13.96 4.29
CA ALA A 256 -27.24 -12.61 4.69
C ALA A 256 -25.71 -12.41 4.75
N ALA A 257 -24.92 -13.26 4.07
CA ALA A 257 -23.46 -13.25 4.19
C ALA A 257 -22.73 -12.45 3.10
N TYR A 258 -23.41 -12.00 2.04
CA TYR A 258 -22.78 -11.40 0.84
C TYR A 258 -23.03 -9.90 0.69
N TYR A 259 -23.26 -9.20 1.80
CA TYR A 259 -23.33 -7.73 1.86
C TYR A 259 -22.00 -7.06 1.49
N GLY A 260 -22.05 -5.74 1.28
CA GLY A 260 -20.91 -4.95 0.87
C GLY A 260 -19.74 -4.98 1.85
N ARG A 261 -18.54 -5.33 1.38
CA ARG A 261 -17.29 -5.28 2.19
C ARG A 261 -16.12 -4.68 1.42
N GLY A 262 -15.18 -4.12 2.18
CA GLY A 262 -13.89 -3.69 1.67
C GLY A 262 -13.96 -2.45 0.78
N PRO A 263 -12.87 -2.15 0.03
CA PRO A 263 -12.67 -0.84 -0.58
C PRO A 263 -13.64 -0.52 -1.74
N ILE A 264 -14.27 -1.53 -2.33
CA ILE A 264 -15.28 -1.36 -3.41
C ILE A 264 -16.67 -1.82 -2.96
N GLN A 265 -16.87 -2.09 -1.67
CA GLN A 265 -18.12 -2.64 -1.14
C GLN A 265 -18.60 -3.88 -1.91
N LEU A 266 -17.70 -4.87 -2.10
CA LEU A 266 -17.98 -6.11 -2.82
C LEU A 266 -19.25 -6.76 -2.26
N SER A 267 -20.25 -6.93 -3.13
CA SER A 267 -21.59 -7.39 -2.78
C SER A 267 -22.05 -8.48 -3.75
N TRP A 268 -23.00 -9.32 -3.34
CA TRP A 268 -23.56 -10.46 -4.09
C TRP A 268 -22.71 -11.73 -4.14
N ASN A 269 -23.32 -12.88 -3.85
CA ASN A 269 -22.69 -14.21 -3.88
C ASN A 269 -21.93 -14.49 -5.18
N PHE A 270 -22.47 -14.09 -6.34
CA PHE A 270 -21.78 -14.29 -7.62
C PHE A 270 -20.50 -13.47 -7.77
N ASN A 271 -20.43 -12.26 -7.21
CA ASN A 271 -19.21 -11.46 -7.22
C ASN A 271 -18.18 -12.02 -6.24
N TYR A 272 -18.59 -12.48 -5.06
CA TYR A 272 -17.68 -13.17 -4.13
C TYR A 272 -17.12 -14.45 -4.76
N LYS A 273 -17.93 -15.22 -5.49
CA LYS A 273 -17.47 -16.38 -6.26
C LYS A 273 -16.45 -15.99 -7.33
N ALA A 274 -16.78 -15.03 -8.19
CA ALA A 274 -15.93 -14.61 -9.30
C ALA A 274 -14.60 -13.98 -8.83
N ALA A 275 -14.65 -13.14 -7.79
CA ALA A 275 -13.45 -12.58 -7.17
C ALA A 275 -12.59 -13.67 -6.53
N GLY A 276 -13.23 -14.61 -5.82
CA GLY A 276 -12.55 -15.71 -5.17
C GLY A 276 -11.80 -16.61 -6.16
N ASP A 277 -12.48 -16.99 -7.25
CA ASP A 277 -11.88 -17.79 -8.33
C ASP A 277 -10.66 -17.10 -8.94
N ALA A 278 -10.78 -15.80 -9.24
CA ALA A 278 -9.71 -15.04 -9.87
C ALA A 278 -8.50 -14.84 -8.95
N LEU A 279 -8.72 -14.75 -7.64
CA LEU A 279 -7.67 -14.49 -6.65
C LEU A 279 -7.10 -15.78 -6.03
N GLY A 280 -7.70 -16.94 -6.29
CA GLY A 280 -7.35 -18.20 -5.64
C GLY A 280 -7.71 -18.23 -4.15
N ILE A 281 -8.79 -17.55 -3.76
CA ILE A 281 -9.26 -17.42 -2.37
C ILE A 281 -10.73 -17.84 -2.32
N ASP A 282 -11.12 -18.77 -1.45
CA ASP A 282 -12.52 -19.20 -1.35
C ASP A 282 -13.40 -18.18 -0.61
N LEU A 283 -13.74 -17.10 -1.33
CA LEU A 283 -14.58 -16.02 -0.83
C LEU A 283 -16.08 -16.35 -0.86
N LEU A 284 -16.50 -17.36 -1.63
CA LEU A 284 -17.91 -17.79 -1.62
C LEU A 284 -18.26 -18.44 -0.29
N ASN A 285 -17.41 -19.34 0.23
CA ASN A 285 -17.63 -19.96 1.54
C ASN A 285 -17.11 -19.12 2.70
N ASN A 286 -16.13 -18.23 2.47
CA ASN A 286 -15.51 -17.40 3.51
C ASN A 286 -15.56 -15.90 3.19
N PRO A 287 -16.76 -15.31 2.99
CA PRO A 287 -16.89 -13.90 2.58
C PRO A 287 -16.36 -12.91 3.61
N TRP A 288 -16.28 -13.29 4.90
CA TRP A 288 -15.75 -12.45 5.96
C TRP A 288 -14.25 -12.16 5.84
N LEU A 289 -13.50 -12.91 5.02
CA LEU A 289 -12.09 -12.58 4.75
C LEU A 289 -11.93 -11.16 4.22
N VAL A 290 -12.89 -10.66 3.45
CA VAL A 290 -12.88 -9.29 2.88
C VAL A 290 -13.01 -8.20 3.96
N GLN A 291 -13.52 -8.52 5.16
CA GLN A 291 -13.59 -7.57 6.29
C GLN A 291 -12.57 -7.87 7.40
N ASN A 292 -11.86 -9.00 7.34
CA ASN A 292 -10.94 -9.46 8.38
C ASN A 292 -9.48 -9.45 7.94
N ASP A 293 -9.21 -9.47 6.62
CA ASP A 293 -7.87 -9.39 6.04
C ASP A 293 -7.79 -8.20 5.07
N ALA A 294 -6.96 -7.22 5.41
CA ALA A 294 -6.80 -6.00 4.63
C ALA A 294 -6.24 -6.26 3.22
N SER A 295 -5.33 -7.22 3.07
CA SER A 295 -4.77 -7.57 1.74
C SER A 295 -5.83 -8.22 0.87
N VAL A 296 -6.66 -9.11 1.43
CA VAL A 296 -7.80 -9.71 0.71
C VAL A 296 -8.79 -8.61 0.30
N ALA A 297 -9.12 -7.68 1.20
CA ALA A 297 -9.99 -6.55 0.89
C ALA A 297 -9.46 -5.75 -0.31
N TRP A 298 -8.19 -5.34 -0.29
CA TRP A 298 -7.58 -4.62 -1.40
C TRP A 298 -7.53 -5.42 -2.70
N LYS A 299 -7.23 -6.73 -2.64
CA LYS A 299 -7.27 -7.60 -3.82
C LYS A 299 -8.65 -7.64 -4.47
N THR A 300 -9.74 -7.64 -3.68
CA THR A 300 -11.10 -7.60 -4.25
C THR A 300 -11.41 -6.27 -4.95
N GLY A 301 -10.95 -5.15 -4.39
CA GLY A 301 -11.06 -3.83 -5.05
C GLY A 301 -10.30 -3.79 -6.37
N LEU A 302 -9.05 -4.28 -6.39
CA LEU A 302 -8.24 -4.36 -7.60
C LEU A 302 -8.83 -5.35 -8.61
N TRP A 303 -9.40 -6.47 -8.17
CA TRP A 303 -10.11 -7.42 -9.04
C TRP A 303 -11.23 -6.73 -9.79
N TYR A 304 -12.09 -5.99 -9.08
CA TYR A 304 -13.19 -5.26 -9.72
C TYR A 304 -12.64 -4.26 -10.75
N TRP A 305 -11.69 -3.42 -10.32
CA TRP A 305 -11.10 -2.37 -11.14
C TRP A 305 -10.48 -2.86 -12.45
N ASN A 306 -9.79 -4.01 -12.41
CA ASN A 306 -9.01 -4.51 -13.52
C ASN A 306 -9.78 -5.48 -14.42
N THR A 307 -10.88 -6.08 -13.93
CA THR A 307 -11.55 -7.19 -14.64
C THR A 307 -13.04 -6.98 -14.90
N GLN A 308 -13.71 -6.10 -14.17
CA GLN A 308 -15.17 -5.95 -14.24
C GLN A 308 -15.56 -4.70 -14.99
N THR A 309 -16.59 -4.82 -15.84
CA THR A 309 -17.20 -3.67 -16.54
C THR A 309 -18.44 -3.13 -15.80
N GLY A 310 -19.00 -3.92 -14.87
CA GLY A 310 -20.26 -3.60 -14.20
C GLY A 310 -21.34 -3.16 -15.20
N PRO A 311 -22.07 -2.06 -14.96
CA PRO A 311 -23.05 -1.52 -15.91
C PRO A 311 -22.43 -0.68 -17.04
N GLY A 312 -21.10 -0.56 -17.10
CA GLY A 312 -20.37 0.11 -18.17
C GLY A 312 -20.01 -0.83 -19.32
N THR A 313 -19.16 -0.33 -20.23
CA THR A 313 -18.73 -1.06 -21.45
C THR A 313 -17.24 -1.41 -21.45
N MET A 314 -16.49 -1.00 -20.42
CA MET A 314 -15.06 -1.24 -20.28
C MET A 314 -14.67 -1.35 -18.81
N THR A 315 -13.51 -1.91 -18.51
CA THR A 315 -13.01 -1.92 -17.14
C THR A 315 -12.54 -0.52 -16.73
N PRO A 316 -12.64 -0.16 -15.44
CA PRO A 316 -12.04 1.07 -14.94
C PRO A 316 -10.55 1.23 -15.27
N HIS A 317 -9.77 0.13 -15.23
CA HIS A 317 -8.38 0.11 -15.69
C HIS A 317 -8.25 0.62 -17.14
N ASN A 318 -9.00 0.01 -18.07
CA ASN A 318 -8.96 0.39 -19.48
C ASN A 318 -9.49 1.81 -19.71
N ALA A 319 -10.48 2.26 -18.94
CA ALA A 319 -10.98 3.63 -19.01
C ALA A 319 -9.86 4.66 -18.74
N MET A 320 -9.01 4.39 -17.75
CA MET A 320 -7.91 5.29 -17.40
C MET A 320 -6.70 5.13 -18.33
N VAL A 321 -6.28 3.89 -18.63
CA VAL A 321 -5.13 3.62 -19.49
C VAL A 321 -5.35 4.10 -20.92
N ASN A 322 -6.54 3.89 -21.47
CA ASN A 322 -6.89 4.34 -22.83
C ASN A 322 -7.42 5.78 -22.87
N GLN A 323 -7.38 6.50 -21.74
CA GLN A 323 -7.82 7.90 -21.62
C GLN A 323 -9.28 8.13 -22.07
N ALA A 324 -10.15 7.13 -21.87
CA ALA A 324 -11.59 7.28 -22.13
C ALA A 324 -12.25 8.25 -21.13
N GLY A 325 -11.70 8.34 -19.91
CA GLY A 325 -12.07 9.34 -18.90
C GLY A 325 -12.58 8.75 -17.60
N PHE A 326 -12.47 9.54 -16.52
CA PHE A 326 -12.89 9.14 -15.17
C PHE A 326 -14.39 8.78 -15.11
N GLY A 327 -15.24 9.42 -15.92
CA GLY A 327 -16.67 9.13 -15.97
C GLY A 327 -17.01 7.69 -16.36
N GLN A 328 -16.15 7.02 -17.16
CA GLN A 328 -16.34 5.61 -17.49
C GLN A 328 -16.05 4.69 -16.29
N THR A 329 -15.19 5.11 -15.36
CA THR A 329 -14.96 4.38 -14.11
C THR A 329 -16.19 4.44 -13.22
N ILE A 330 -16.82 5.62 -13.10
CA ILE A 330 -18.09 5.81 -12.38
C ILE A 330 -19.18 4.94 -12.99
N ARG A 331 -19.28 4.97 -14.33
CA ARG A 331 -20.25 4.14 -15.06
C ARG A 331 -20.09 2.65 -14.78
N SER A 332 -18.85 2.18 -14.68
CA SER A 332 -18.55 0.77 -14.45
C SER A 332 -18.73 0.32 -12.99
N ILE A 333 -18.74 1.26 -12.04
CA ILE A 333 -18.90 0.95 -10.60
C ILE A 333 -20.36 1.07 -10.18
N ASN A 334 -21.03 2.17 -10.53
CA ASN A 334 -22.41 2.40 -10.12
C ASN A 334 -23.24 3.16 -11.17
N GLY A 335 -22.89 3.03 -12.45
CA GLY A 335 -23.49 3.83 -13.52
C GLY A 335 -24.99 3.64 -13.72
N SER A 336 -25.53 2.48 -13.34
CA SER A 336 -26.97 2.23 -13.40
C SER A 336 -27.77 3.09 -12.41
N LEU A 337 -27.14 3.59 -11.34
CA LEU A 337 -27.80 4.40 -10.31
C LEU A 337 -27.38 5.87 -10.38
N GLU A 338 -26.21 6.18 -10.93
CA GLU A 338 -25.62 7.52 -10.85
C GLU A 338 -25.58 8.29 -12.18
N CYS A 339 -25.16 7.63 -13.26
CA CYS A 339 -24.91 8.27 -14.55
C CYS A 339 -26.21 8.64 -15.28
N ASP A 340 -26.07 9.37 -16.39
CA ASP A 340 -27.15 9.79 -17.29
C ASP A 340 -28.20 10.65 -16.57
N GLY A 341 -27.73 11.47 -15.62
CA GLY A 341 -28.54 12.40 -14.83
C GLY A 341 -29.32 11.76 -13.67
N ARG A 342 -29.12 10.47 -13.37
CA ARG A 342 -29.85 9.76 -12.29
C ARG A 342 -29.47 10.24 -10.90
N ASN A 343 -28.17 10.48 -10.66
CA ASN A 343 -27.71 11.06 -9.40
C ASN A 343 -26.49 11.99 -9.59
N PRO A 344 -26.71 13.21 -10.10
CA PRO A 344 -25.61 14.15 -10.36
C PRO A 344 -24.77 14.50 -9.12
N ALA A 345 -25.39 14.49 -7.93
CA ALA A 345 -24.68 14.79 -6.69
C ALA A 345 -23.64 13.72 -6.32
N GLN A 346 -23.95 12.44 -6.53
CA GLN A 346 -22.99 11.35 -6.28
C GLN A 346 -21.87 11.35 -7.32
N VAL A 347 -22.19 11.59 -8.60
CA VAL A 347 -21.18 11.77 -9.64
C VAL A 347 -20.24 12.93 -9.28
N GLN A 348 -20.79 14.07 -8.86
CA GLN A 348 -19.98 15.22 -8.42
C GLN A 348 -19.08 14.86 -7.24
N SER A 349 -19.59 14.15 -6.22
CA SER A 349 -18.80 13.70 -5.07
C SER A 349 -17.58 12.86 -5.48
N ARG A 350 -17.74 11.94 -6.44
CA ARG A 350 -16.63 11.15 -6.99
C ARG A 350 -15.62 12.03 -7.73
N VAL A 351 -16.11 12.95 -8.56
CA VAL A 351 -15.25 13.88 -9.32
C VAL A 351 -14.45 14.80 -8.39
N ASP A 352 -15.06 15.29 -7.31
CA ASP A 352 -14.38 16.13 -6.32
C ASP A 352 -13.25 15.36 -5.62
N ALA A 353 -13.50 14.11 -5.23
CA ALA A 353 -12.48 13.24 -4.67
C ALA A 353 -11.33 12.97 -5.66
N TYR A 354 -11.67 12.70 -6.94
CA TYR A 354 -10.68 12.47 -7.99
C TYR A 354 -9.80 13.70 -8.22
N ASN A 355 -10.39 14.89 -8.35
CA ASN A 355 -9.66 16.15 -8.51
C ASN A 355 -8.71 16.41 -7.33
N ARG A 356 -9.18 16.17 -6.10
CA ARG A 356 -8.35 16.29 -4.89
C ARG A 356 -7.17 15.32 -4.94
N PHE A 357 -7.39 14.08 -5.35
CA PHE A 357 -6.36 13.05 -5.35
C PHE A 357 -5.35 13.26 -6.48
N THR A 358 -5.76 13.66 -7.67
CA THR A 358 -4.83 14.03 -8.75
C THR A 358 -3.99 15.25 -8.38
N SER A 359 -4.56 16.21 -7.64
CA SER A 359 -3.81 17.35 -7.08
C SER A 359 -2.73 16.89 -6.08
N ILE A 360 -3.05 15.98 -5.15
CA ILE A 360 -2.07 15.38 -4.21
C ILE A 360 -0.93 14.67 -4.94
N LEU A 361 -1.21 14.05 -6.09
CA LEU A 361 -0.21 13.34 -6.90
C LEU A 361 0.55 14.24 -7.89
N GLY A 362 0.16 15.51 -8.00
CA GLY A 362 0.76 16.51 -8.87
C GLY A 362 0.49 16.26 -10.36
N VAL A 363 -0.71 15.80 -10.73
CA VAL A 363 -1.11 15.56 -12.13
C VAL A 363 -2.47 16.18 -12.44
N SER A 364 -2.72 16.45 -13.73
CA SER A 364 -4.03 16.88 -14.23
C SER A 364 -5.04 15.71 -14.21
N PRO A 365 -6.33 15.95 -13.94
CA PRO A 365 -7.36 14.90 -13.95
C PRO A 365 -7.68 14.35 -15.34
N GLY A 366 -7.28 15.04 -16.41
CA GLY A 366 -7.65 14.66 -17.78
C GLY A 366 -9.07 15.13 -18.16
N GLY A 367 -9.61 14.58 -19.26
CA GLY A 367 -10.94 14.91 -19.77
C GLY A 367 -12.02 13.89 -19.38
N ASN A 368 -13.26 14.14 -19.81
CA ASN A 368 -14.41 13.23 -19.68
C ASN A 368 -14.62 12.72 -18.23
N LEU A 369 -14.67 13.66 -17.28
CA LEU A 369 -14.75 13.33 -15.85
C LEU A 369 -16.13 12.84 -15.40
N TYR A 370 -17.17 13.18 -16.15
CA TYR A 370 -18.55 12.92 -15.78
C TYR A 370 -19.16 11.80 -16.62
N CYS A 371 -20.22 11.24 -16.07
CA CYS A 371 -21.24 10.43 -16.72
C CYS A 371 -22.60 10.95 -16.21
#